data_AF-A0A3D4JFQ6-F1
#
_entry.id   AF-A0A3D4JFQ6-F1
#
_cell.length_a   1.000
_cell.length_b   1.000
_cell.length_c   1.000
_cell.angle_alpha   90.00
_cell.angle_beta   90.00
_cell.angle_gamma   90.00
#
_symmetry.space_group_name_H-M   'P 1'
#
loop_
_entity.id
_entity.type
_entity.pdbx_description
1 polymer ?
#
loop_
_entity_poly.entity_id
_entity_poly.type
_entity_poly.pdbx_seq_one_letter_code
_entity_poly.pdbx_strand_id
1 'polypeptide(L)'
;MSRGLFAGGTDYSHQSLKDILTDLDNWFQSLEEVISFLSRNKQQLESNNYWSKVNHDFRIMIDRELIFYETSLGELGEIKTEIVSEIERHHISRLSHLGKTAREFNIDIGKVWHHNVSPYAMDEDYQNPDFKTLEKMYAVGRNMAIDMMDLSNAANRLKDYLGRKEKTKKSGIGDKPNITINIDGDVSGNLVVGDDNELSEKS
;
A
#
# COMPACT_ATOMS: atom_id res chain seq x y z
N MET A 1 -3.03 12.59 -3.18
CA MET A 1 -4.08 12.66 -2.16
C MET A 1 -5.39 13.10 -2.82
N SER A 2 -6.08 12.19 -3.50
CA SER A 2 -7.51 12.34 -3.78
C SER A 2 -8.30 11.54 -2.75
N ARG A 3 -8.14 11.89 -1.47
CA ARG A 3 -9.10 11.40 -0.46
C ARG A 3 -10.44 12.01 -0.87
N GLY A 4 -11.34 11.20 -1.43
CA GLY A 4 -12.71 11.62 -1.64
C GLY A 4 -13.29 12.08 -0.31
N LEU A 5 -14.29 12.99 -0.34
CA LEU A 5 -15.02 13.40 0.87
C LEU A 5 -15.66 12.22 1.64
N PHE A 6 -15.63 11.00 1.09
CA PHE A 6 -16.22 9.78 1.63
C PHE A 6 -15.17 8.67 1.71
N ALA A 7 -14.69 8.37 2.92
CA ALA A 7 -13.83 7.21 3.17
C ALA A 7 -14.57 5.90 2.79
N GLY A 8 -13.89 5.00 2.07
CA GLY A 8 -14.47 3.74 1.57
C GLY A 8 -15.39 3.89 0.35
N GLY A 9 -15.45 5.09 -0.24
CA GLY A 9 -16.23 5.42 -1.42
C GLY A 9 -15.44 6.24 -2.45
N THR A 10 -14.10 6.13 -2.43
CA THR A 10 -13.24 6.92 -3.32
C THR A 10 -13.43 6.47 -4.77
N ASP A 11 -13.74 7.41 -5.66
CA ASP A 11 -13.84 7.15 -7.09
C ASP A 11 -12.44 7.15 -7.75
N TYR A 12 -12.05 6.00 -8.28
CA TYR A 12 -10.78 5.79 -8.96
C TYR A 12 -10.83 6.00 -10.48
N SER A 13 -11.99 6.36 -11.06
CA SER A 13 -12.20 6.49 -12.51
C SER A 13 -11.21 7.44 -13.22
N HIS A 14 -10.74 8.47 -12.51
CA HIS A 14 -9.87 9.52 -13.02
C HIS A 14 -8.42 9.42 -12.50
N GLN A 15 -8.12 8.45 -11.65
CA GLN A 15 -6.79 8.30 -11.05
C GLN A 15 -5.79 7.66 -12.02
N SER A 16 -4.55 8.14 -12.01
CA SER A 16 -3.45 7.56 -12.78
C SER A 16 -2.82 6.36 -12.04
N LEU A 17 -2.03 5.54 -12.75
CA LEU A 17 -1.27 4.47 -12.08
C LEU A 17 -0.39 5.02 -10.95
N LYS A 18 0.26 6.18 -11.16
CA LYS A 18 1.13 6.79 -10.13
C LYS A 18 0.34 7.13 -8.87
N ASP A 19 -0.88 7.62 -9.03
CA ASP A 19 -1.74 7.96 -7.89
C ASP A 19 -2.13 6.69 -7.12
N ILE A 20 -2.51 5.62 -7.83
CA ILE A 20 -2.82 4.32 -7.22
C ILE A 20 -1.62 3.77 -6.43
N LEU A 21 -0.41 3.82 -7.00
CA LEU A 21 0.80 3.38 -6.31
C LEU A 21 1.09 4.22 -5.06
N THR A 22 0.82 5.52 -5.11
CA THR A 22 0.96 6.42 -3.96
C THR A 22 -0.05 6.07 -2.87
N ASP A 23 -1.31 5.79 -3.24
CA ASP A 23 -2.34 5.39 -2.29
C ASP A 23 -2.03 4.04 -1.64
N LEU A 24 -1.52 3.06 -2.40
CA LEU A 24 -1.03 1.79 -1.86
C LEU A 24 0.09 1.99 -0.83
N ASP A 25 1.01 2.94 -1.07
CA ASP A 25 2.05 3.28 -0.10
C ASP A 25 1.48 3.93 1.16
N ASN A 26 0.57 4.89 1.01
CA ASN A 26 -0.09 5.55 2.13
C ASN A 26 -0.90 4.57 2.99
N TRP A 27 -1.63 3.62 2.38
CA TRP A 27 -2.37 2.60 3.11
C TRP A 27 -1.45 1.63 3.83
N PHE A 28 -0.33 1.24 3.23
CA PHE A 28 0.68 0.41 3.90
C PHE A 28 1.20 1.09 5.18
N GLN A 29 1.57 2.38 5.09
CA GLN A 29 2.05 3.15 6.25
C GLN A 29 0.94 3.32 7.30
N SER A 30 -0.27 3.68 6.88
CA SER A 30 -1.41 3.84 7.78
C SER A 30 -1.73 2.54 8.54
N LEU A 31 -1.62 1.40 7.84
CA LEU A 31 -1.86 0.09 8.42
C LEU A 31 -0.79 -0.27 9.47
N GLU A 32 0.48 0.00 9.20
CA GLU A 32 1.58 -0.17 10.17
C GLU A 32 1.38 0.68 11.44
N GLU A 33 0.95 1.93 11.27
CA GLU A 33 0.62 2.83 12.38
C GLU A 33 -0.57 2.31 13.21
N VAL A 34 -1.62 1.83 12.54
CA VAL A 34 -2.83 1.31 13.20
C VAL A 34 -2.54 0.02 13.96
N ILE A 35 -1.80 -0.92 13.37
CA ILE A 35 -1.36 -2.15 14.07
C ILE A 35 -0.57 -1.78 15.33
N SER A 36 0.41 -0.89 15.18
CA SER A 36 1.23 -0.43 16.30
C SER A 36 0.38 0.24 17.39
N PHE A 37 -0.60 1.05 17.00
CA PHE A 37 -1.52 1.71 17.92
C PHE A 37 -2.39 0.70 18.68
N LEU A 38 -3.04 -0.23 17.97
CA LEU A 38 -3.93 -1.22 18.57
C LEU A 38 -3.15 -2.16 19.52
N SER A 39 -2.02 -2.69 19.07
CA SER A 39 -1.18 -3.59 19.88
C SER A 39 -0.67 -2.91 21.15
N ARG A 40 -0.19 -1.67 21.06
CA ARG A 40 0.29 -0.91 22.23
C ARG A 40 -0.82 -0.64 23.24
N ASN A 41 -1.99 -0.18 22.79
CA ASN A 41 -3.09 0.15 23.69
C ASN A 41 -3.71 -1.12 24.29
N LYS A 42 -3.79 -2.23 23.53
CA LYS A 42 -4.16 -3.53 24.09
C LYS A 42 -3.21 -3.93 25.24
N GLN A 43 -1.89 -3.86 25.01
CA GLN A 43 -0.90 -4.16 26.03
C GLN A 43 -1.02 -3.27 27.27
N GLN A 44 -1.29 -1.97 27.08
CA GLN A 44 -1.53 -1.04 28.18
C GLN A 44 -2.77 -1.43 29.01
N LEU A 45 -3.88 -1.78 28.34
CA LEU A 45 -5.10 -2.21 29.02
C LEU A 45 -4.90 -3.55 29.75
N GLU A 46 -4.06 -4.43 29.21
CA GLU A 46 -3.65 -5.68 29.88
C GLU A 46 -2.81 -5.37 31.13
N SER A 47 -1.81 -4.50 31.03
CA SER A 47 -0.95 -4.14 32.18
C SER A 47 -1.72 -3.48 33.32
N ASN A 48 -2.79 -2.76 33.02
CA ASN A 48 -3.65 -2.12 34.01
C ASN A 48 -4.79 -3.04 34.51
N ASN A 49 -4.81 -4.31 34.09
CA ASN A 49 -5.87 -5.29 34.36
C ASN A 49 -7.27 -4.89 33.84
N TYR A 50 -7.38 -3.83 33.05
CA TYR A 50 -8.64 -3.37 32.49
C TYR A 50 -9.14 -4.29 31.38
N TRP A 51 -8.22 -4.83 30.56
CA TRP A 51 -8.57 -5.71 29.43
C TRP A 51 -9.44 -6.89 29.86
N SER A 52 -9.18 -7.49 31.02
CA SER A 52 -9.97 -8.61 31.55
C SER A 52 -11.46 -8.29 31.79
N LYS A 53 -11.79 -7.01 31.99
CA LYS A 53 -13.15 -6.50 32.22
C LYS A 53 -13.88 -6.14 30.93
N VAL A 54 -13.14 -5.99 29.82
CA VAL A 54 -13.71 -5.70 28.51
C VAL A 54 -14.58 -6.87 28.05
N ASN A 55 -15.72 -6.54 27.44
CA ASN A 55 -16.63 -7.51 26.86
C ASN A 55 -15.87 -8.54 26.00
N HIS A 56 -16.19 -9.83 26.21
CA HIS A 56 -15.47 -10.93 25.57
C HIS A 56 -15.49 -10.87 24.04
N ASP A 57 -16.64 -10.56 23.44
CA ASP A 57 -16.78 -10.49 21.99
C ASP A 57 -15.98 -9.32 21.41
N PHE A 58 -15.90 -8.21 22.14
CA PHE A 58 -15.07 -7.08 21.72
C PHE A 58 -13.58 -7.40 21.78
N ARG A 59 -13.13 -8.15 22.79
CA ARG A 59 -11.73 -8.61 22.85
C ARG A 59 -11.39 -9.52 21.66
N ILE A 60 -12.26 -10.49 21.36
CA ILE A 60 -12.12 -11.34 20.18
C ILE A 60 -12.10 -10.52 18.90
N MET A 61 -12.95 -9.48 18.80
CA MET A 61 -12.99 -8.62 17.62
C MET A 61 -11.65 -7.91 17.40
N ILE A 62 -11.06 -7.31 18.43
CA ILE A 62 -9.75 -6.65 18.35
C ILE A 62 -8.65 -7.64 17.95
N ASP A 63 -8.67 -8.86 18.50
CA ASP A 63 -7.69 -9.89 18.13
C ASP A 63 -7.82 -10.29 16.65
N ARG A 64 -9.04 -10.46 16.16
CA ARG A 64 -9.30 -10.77 14.74
C ARG A 64 -8.90 -9.63 13.82
N GLU A 65 -9.15 -8.37 14.20
CA GLU A 65 -8.72 -7.20 13.44
C GLU A 65 -7.20 -7.12 13.34
N LEU A 66 -6.47 -7.31 14.45
CA LEU A 66 -5.00 -7.31 14.44
C LEU A 66 -4.44 -8.36 13.48
N ILE A 67 -4.95 -9.60 13.53
CA ILE A 67 -4.54 -10.67 12.61
C ILE A 67 -4.80 -10.29 11.16
N PHE A 68 -5.98 -9.73 10.88
CA PHE A 68 -6.34 -9.28 9.54
C PHE A 68 -5.42 -8.16 9.05
N TYR A 69 -5.14 -7.15 9.87
CA TYR A 69 -4.27 -6.04 9.52
C TYR A 69 -2.82 -6.48 9.31
N GLU A 70 -2.28 -7.34 10.18
CA GLU A 70 -0.94 -7.89 10.00
C GLU A 70 -0.81 -8.69 8.70
N THR A 71 -1.80 -9.53 8.40
CA THR A 71 -1.85 -10.27 7.12
C THR A 71 -1.90 -9.31 5.94
N SER A 72 -2.76 -8.29 6.03
CA SER A 72 -2.93 -7.28 4.99
C SER A 72 -1.68 -6.44 4.76
N LEU A 73 -0.92 -6.15 5.83
CA LEU A 73 0.35 -5.43 5.74
C LEU A 73 1.38 -6.23 4.95
N GLY A 74 1.51 -7.53 5.25
CA GLY A 74 2.36 -8.44 4.49
C GLY A 74 1.96 -8.51 3.02
N GLU A 75 0.65 -8.71 2.75
CA GLU A 75 0.15 -8.79 1.38
C GLU A 75 0.34 -7.50 0.58
N LEU A 76 0.03 -6.35 1.17
CA LEU A 76 0.24 -5.05 0.53
C LEU A 76 1.72 -4.79 0.27
N GLY A 77 2.61 -5.20 1.19
CA GLY A 77 4.06 -5.10 1.01
C GLY A 77 4.53 -5.84 -0.24
N GLU A 78 4.14 -7.10 -0.40
CA GLU A 78 4.47 -7.91 -1.59
C GLU A 78 3.92 -7.27 -2.87
N ILE A 79 2.62 -6.92 -2.88
CA ILE A 79 1.96 -6.35 -4.05
C ILE A 79 2.67 -5.07 -4.49
N LYS A 80 3.00 -4.16 -3.56
CA LYS A 80 3.71 -2.91 -3.87
C LYS A 80 5.07 -3.15 -4.53
N THR A 81 5.79 -4.18 -4.11
CA THR A 81 7.09 -4.53 -4.72
C THR A 81 6.90 -5.15 -6.10
N GLU A 82 5.96 -6.07 -6.26
CA GLU A 82 5.75 -6.82 -7.50
C GLU A 82 5.20 -5.94 -8.64
N ILE A 83 4.23 -5.06 -8.35
CA ILE A 83 3.58 -4.20 -9.36
C ILE A 83 4.52 -3.18 -10.01
N VAL A 84 5.69 -2.92 -9.41
CA VAL A 84 6.74 -2.11 -10.03
C VAL A 84 7.28 -2.82 -11.28
N SER A 85 7.51 -4.13 -11.21
CA SER A 85 8.01 -4.91 -12.34
C SER A 85 6.92 -5.16 -13.38
N GLU A 86 5.79 -5.73 -12.94
CA GLU A 86 4.66 -6.07 -13.79
C GLU A 86 3.38 -6.14 -12.97
N ILE A 87 2.29 -5.62 -13.54
CA ILE A 87 0.97 -5.73 -12.94
C ILE A 87 0.31 -7.01 -13.46
N GLU A 88 0.03 -7.93 -12.55
CA GLU A 88 -0.53 -9.24 -12.84
C GLU A 88 -1.93 -9.43 -12.22
N ARG A 89 -2.64 -10.49 -12.63
CA ARG A 89 -4.03 -10.72 -12.21
C ARG A 89 -4.14 -11.02 -10.72
N HIS A 90 -3.14 -11.67 -10.13
CA HIS A 90 -3.18 -12.01 -8.70
C HIS A 90 -3.09 -10.76 -7.82
N HIS A 91 -2.34 -9.72 -8.21
CA HIS A 91 -2.32 -8.43 -7.50
C HIS A 91 -3.72 -7.84 -7.36
N ILE A 92 -4.45 -7.78 -8.48
CA ILE A 92 -5.83 -7.27 -8.52
C ILE A 92 -6.75 -8.14 -7.66
N SER A 93 -6.61 -9.46 -7.74
CA SER A 93 -7.42 -10.40 -6.94
C SER A 93 -7.19 -10.21 -5.44
N ARG A 94 -5.92 -10.09 -5.02
CA ARG A 94 -5.54 -9.90 -3.62
C ARG A 94 -6.05 -8.56 -3.08
N LEU A 95 -5.78 -7.44 -3.77
CA LEU A 95 -6.30 -6.12 -3.38
C LEU A 95 -7.83 -6.11 -3.26
N SER A 96 -8.53 -6.74 -4.22
CA SER A 96 -9.98 -6.85 -4.17
C SER A 96 -10.46 -7.71 -3.00
N HIS A 97 -9.75 -8.79 -2.67
CA HIS A 97 -10.08 -9.64 -1.53
C HIS A 97 -9.90 -8.88 -0.22
N LEU A 98 -8.75 -8.21 -0.01
CA LEU A 98 -8.50 -7.39 1.17
C LEU A 98 -9.59 -6.34 1.39
N GLY A 99 -9.98 -5.61 0.34
CA GLY A 99 -11.04 -4.60 0.48
C GLY A 99 -12.44 -5.16 0.74
N LYS A 100 -12.74 -6.38 0.27
CA LYS A 100 -14.01 -7.07 0.62
C LYS A 100 -14.01 -7.51 2.07
N THR A 101 -12.94 -8.15 2.52
CA THR A 101 -12.77 -8.60 3.91
C THR A 101 -12.80 -7.41 4.87
N ALA A 102 -12.18 -6.28 4.51
CA ALA A 102 -12.23 -5.05 5.31
C ALA A 102 -13.67 -4.51 5.48
N ARG A 103 -14.52 -4.61 4.45
CA ARG A 103 -15.93 -4.26 4.55
C ARG A 103 -16.67 -5.12 5.58
N GLU A 104 -16.39 -6.42 5.60
CA GLU A 104 -16.97 -7.35 6.58
C GLU A 104 -16.54 -6.98 7.99
N PHE A 105 -15.24 -6.69 8.20
CA PHE A 105 -14.74 -6.22 9.50
C PHE A 105 -15.39 -4.92 9.96
N ASN A 106 -15.51 -3.89 9.10
CA ASN A 106 -16.18 -2.64 9.45
C ASN A 106 -17.63 -2.86 9.93
N ILE A 107 -18.35 -3.78 9.27
CA ILE A 107 -19.72 -4.14 9.67
C ILE A 107 -19.70 -4.84 11.04
N ASP A 108 -18.84 -5.84 11.21
CA ASP A 108 -18.82 -6.69 12.39
C ASP A 108 -18.33 -5.93 13.64
N ILE A 109 -17.28 -5.12 13.53
CA ILE A 109 -16.82 -4.30 14.67
C ILE A 109 -17.88 -3.28 15.09
N GLY A 110 -18.56 -2.65 14.12
CA GLY A 110 -19.67 -1.74 14.41
C GLY A 110 -20.78 -2.43 15.19
N LYS A 111 -21.17 -3.64 14.79
CA LYS A 111 -22.17 -4.44 15.52
C LYS A 111 -21.72 -4.79 16.92
N VAL A 112 -20.50 -5.31 17.10
CA VAL A 112 -20.01 -5.71 18.43
C VAL A 112 -19.92 -4.50 19.34
N TRP A 113 -19.39 -3.37 18.86
CA TRP A 113 -19.34 -2.14 19.65
C TRP A 113 -20.73 -1.67 20.08
N HIS A 114 -21.65 -1.53 19.13
CA HIS A 114 -22.98 -0.97 19.39
C HIS A 114 -23.95 -1.92 20.08
N HIS A 115 -23.70 -3.23 20.11
CA HIS A 115 -24.56 -4.18 20.84
C HIS A 115 -23.97 -4.59 22.19
N ASN A 116 -22.64 -4.69 22.30
CA ASN A 116 -22.01 -5.37 23.44
C ASN A 116 -21.16 -4.46 24.33
N VAL A 117 -20.86 -3.24 23.87
CA VAL A 117 -20.02 -2.28 24.61
C VAL A 117 -20.76 -0.98 24.88
N SER A 118 -21.07 -0.22 23.84
CA SER A 118 -21.63 1.13 23.95
C SER A 118 -22.95 1.21 24.74
N PRO A 119 -23.93 0.29 24.60
CA PRO A 119 -25.17 0.38 25.36
C PRO A 119 -25.00 0.17 26.87
N TYR A 120 -23.89 -0.44 27.29
CA TYR A 120 -23.60 -0.75 28.68
C TYR A 120 -22.58 0.22 29.29
N ALA A 121 -22.02 1.13 28.49
CA ALA A 121 -21.16 2.18 28.97
C ALA A 121 -21.99 3.23 29.71
N MET A 122 -21.66 3.50 30.97
CA MET A 122 -22.30 4.52 31.78
C MET A 122 -21.48 5.82 31.77
N ASP A 123 -22.04 6.93 32.25
CA ASP A 123 -21.33 8.22 32.31
C ASP A 123 -20.01 8.11 33.09
N GLU A 124 -19.94 7.24 34.09
CA GLU A 124 -18.72 6.95 34.86
C GLU A 124 -17.64 6.27 34.02
N ASP A 125 -18.02 5.40 33.07
CA ASP A 125 -17.06 4.78 32.14
C ASP A 125 -16.48 5.83 31.20
N TYR A 126 -17.27 6.80 30.76
CA TYR A 126 -16.77 7.93 29.96
C TYR A 126 -15.85 8.88 30.73
N GLN A 127 -15.71 8.74 32.05
CA GLN A 127 -14.64 9.39 32.83
C GLN A 127 -13.40 8.50 33.00
N ASN A 128 -13.52 7.19 32.77
CA ASN A 128 -12.42 6.25 32.90
C ASN A 128 -11.43 6.38 31.71
N PRO A 129 -10.14 6.69 31.96
CA PRO A 129 -9.15 6.81 30.89
C PRO A 129 -8.90 5.49 30.12
N ASP A 130 -9.07 4.34 30.76
CA ASP A 130 -8.93 3.04 30.11
C ASP A 130 -10.11 2.76 29.15
N PHE A 131 -11.32 3.17 29.53
CA PHE A 131 -12.49 3.09 28.63
C PHE A 131 -12.32 4.03 27.42
N LYS A 132 -11.84 5.27 27.63
CA LYS A 132 -11.52 6.18 26.52
C LYS A 132 -10.48 5.60 25.57
N THR A 133 -9.51 4.87 26.13
CA THR A 133 -8.51 4.14 25.33
C THR A 133 -9.18 3.06 24.49
N LEU A 134 -10.08 2.27 25.08
CA LEU A 134 -10.87 1.25 24.39
C LEU A 134 -11.73 1.84 23.25
N GLU A 135 -12.43 2.95 23.52
CA GLU A 135 -13.23 3.66 22.51
C GLU A 135 -12.37 4.17 21.36
N LYS A 136 -11.17 4.69 21.66
CA LYS A 136 -10.24 5.12 20.63
C LYS A 136 -9.73 3.94 19.81
N MET A 137 -9.48 2.77 20.41
CA MET A 137 -9.14 1.55 19.68
C MET A 137 -10.26 1.15 18.72
N TYR A 138 -11.51 1.16 19.16
CA TYR A 138 -12.67 0.94 18.28
C TYR A 138 -12.68 1.91 17.09
N ALA A 139 -12.57 3.21 17.36
CA ALA A 139 -12.65 4.23 16.32
C ALA A 139 -11.50 4.10 15.30
N VAL A 140 -10.27 3.90 15.77
CA VAL A 140 -9.08 3.77 14.92
C VAL A 140 -9.13 2.49 14.10
N GLY A 141 -9.45 1.35 14.72
CA GLY A 141 -9.61 0.07 14.03
C GLY A 141 -10.66 0.16 12.94
N ARG A 142 -11.86 0.64 13.27
CA ARG A 142 -12.95 0.77 12.30
C ARG A 142 -12.62 1.73 11.15
N ASN A 143 -11.96 2.85 11.42
CA ASN A 143 -11.55 3.79 10.37
C ASN A 143 -10.56 3.15 9.39
N MET A 144 -9.61 2.34 9.88
CA MET A 144 -8.70 1.61 9.01
C MET A 144 -9.43 0.60 8.13
N ALA A 145 -10.40 -0.13 8.68
CA ALA A 145 -11.24 -1.04 7.89
C ALA A 145 -11.99 -0.28 6.77
N ILE A 146 -12.51 0.92 7.06
CA ILE A 146 -13.16 1.77 6.05
C ILE A 146 -12.17 2.19 4.96
N ASP A 147 -10.97 2.64 5.34
CA ASP A 147 -9.94 3.04 4.37
C ASP A 147 -9.53 1.86 3.48
N MET A 148 -9.40 0.66 4.04
CA MET A 148 -9.07 -0.55 3.28
C MET A 148 -10.17 -0.99 2.32
N MET A 149 -11.43 -0.58 2.50
CA MET A 149 -12.48 -0.88 1.53
C MET A 149 -12.17 -0.31 0.13
N ASP A 150 -11.45 0.81 0.08
CA ASP A 150 -11.03 1.45 -1.17
C ASP A 150 -10.00 0.63 -1.96
N LEU A 151 -9.36 -0.38 -1.34
CA LEU A 151 -8.50 -1.34 -2.06
C LEU A 151 -9.26 -2.07 -3.18
N SER A 152 -10.56 -2.33 -3.01
CA SER A 152 -11.39 -2.91 -4.08
C SER A 152 -11.57 -1.96 -5.26
N ASN A 153 -11.68 -0.66 -5.00
CA ASN A 153 -11.84 0.37 -6.03
C ASN A 153 -10.51 0.57 -6.78
N ALA A 154 -9.41 0.67 -6.03
CA ALA A 154 -8.06 0.69 -6.58
C ALA A 154 -7.75 -0.56 -7.42
N ALA A 155 -8.11 -1.75 -6.94
CA ALA A 155 -7.95 -3.00 -7.68
C ALA A 155 -8.70 -2.98 -9.01
N ASN A 156 -9.93 -2.45 -9.03
CA ASN A 156 -10.70 -2.37 -10.25
C ASN A 156 -10.03 -1.45 -11.28
N ARG A 157 -9.50 -0.31 -10.84
CA ARG A 157 -8.76 0.61 -11.69
C ARG A 157 -7.41 0.03 -12.15
N LEU A 158 -6.74 -0.74 -11.29
CA LEU A 158 -5.45 -1.36 -11.60
C LEU A 158 -5.55 -2.35 -12.78
N LYS A 159 -6.74 -2.91 -13.05
CA LYS A 159 -7.01 -3.76 -14.23
C LYS A 159 -6.65 -3.08 -15.55
N ASP A 160 -6.80 -1.77 -15.66
CA ASP A 160 -6.52 -1.01 -16.88
C ASP A 160 -5.01 -0.98 -17.21
N TYR A 161 -4.17 -1.40 -16.26
CA TYR A 161 -2.72 -1.45 -16.40
C TYR A 161 -2.17 -2.89 -16.42
N LEU A 162 -3.03 -3.90 -16.54
CA LEU A 162 -2.61 -5.31 -16.54
C LEU A 162 -1.59 -5.60 -17.65
N GLY A 163 -0.50 -6.28 -17.31
CA GLY A 163 0.61 -6.62 -18.22
C GLY A 163 1.53 -5.44 -18.53
N ARG A 164 1.30 -4.27 -17.93
CA ARG A 164 2.24 -3.15 -18.01
C ARG A 164 3.51 -3.54 -17.26
N LYS A 165 4.61 -3.61 -17.98
CA LYS A 165 5.96 -3.77 -17.42
C LYS A 165 6.65 -2.42 -17.31
N GLU A 166 7.51 -2.25 -16.33
CA GLU A 166 8.43 -1.12 -16.35
C GLU A 166 9.31 -1.22 -17.60
N LYS A 167 9.41 -0.15 -18.39
CA LYS A 167 10.42 -0.11 -19.44
C LYS A 167 11.76 -0.03 -18.72
N THR A 168 12.47 -1.15 -18.59
CA THR A 168 13.89 -1.12 -18.26
C THR A 168 14.52 -0.10 -19.20
N LYS A 169 14.98 1.04 -18.65
CA LYS A 169 15.89 1.90 -19.39
C LYS A 169 17.04 0.98 -19.77
N LYS A 170 17.15 0.61 -21.05
CA LYS A 170 18.41 0.08 -21.56
C LYS A 170 19.43 1.13 -21.16
N SER A 171 20.28 0.80 -20.19
CA SER A 171 21.42 1.63 -19.86
C SER A 171 22.14 1.85 -21.17
N GLY A 172 22.15 3.10 -21.65
CA GLY A 172 22.79 3.49 -22.89
C GLY A 172 24.30 3.38 -22.71
N ILE A 173 24.81 2.15 -22.68
CA ILE A 173 26.20 1.87 -22.98
C ILE A 173 26.21 1.47 -24.45
N GLY A 174 26.35 2.50 -25.30
CA GLY A 174 27.11 2.41 -26.54
C GLY A 174 26.62 1.50 -27.66
N ASP A 175 25.34 1.54 -28.06
CA ASP A 175 25.01 1.19 -29.44
C ASP A 175 25.24 2.42 -30.33
N LYS A 176 26.51 2.67 -30.68
CA LYS A 176 26.79 3.40 -31.92
C LYS A 176 26.16 2.57 -33.05
N PRO A 177 25.42 3.17 -34.00
CA PRO A 177 24.97 2.41 -35.16
C PRO A 177 26.22 1.91 -35.91
N ASN A 178 26.47 0.61 -35.88
CA ASN A 178 27.40 -0.04 -36.81
C ASN A 178 26.73 0.03 -38.19
N ILE A 179 26.96 1.14 -38.90
CA ILE A 179 26.75 1.21 -40.33
C ILE A 179 27.83 0.31 -40.94
N THR A 180 27.47 -0.93 -41.24
CA THR A 180 28.31 -1.80 -42.07
C THR A 180 28.04 -1.39 -43.51
N ILE A 181 28.95 -0.60 -44.09
CA ILE A 181 28.94 -0.31 -45.52
C ILE A 181 29.56 -1.53 -46.20
N ASN A 182 28.75 -2.35 -46.88
CA ASN A 182 29.26 -3.31 -47.84
C ASN A 182 29.77 -2.54 -49.06
N ILE A 183 31.09 -2.46 -49.21
CA ILE A 183 31.73 -1.98 -50.44
C ILE A 183 32.25 -3.20 -51.17
N ASP A 184 31.41 -3.79 -52.01
CA ASP A 184 31.88 -4.60 -53.13
C ASP A 184 32.03 -3.67 -54.34
N GLY A 185 33.29 -3.33 -54.64
CA GLY A 185 33.79 -2.89 -55.95
C GLY A 185 33.43 -1.48 -56.41
N ASP A 186 34.33 -0.50 -56.28
CA ASP A 186 35.39 -0.23 -57.26
C ASP A 186 36.21 0.98 -56.79
N VAL A 187 37.51 0.98 -57.07
CA VAL A 187 38.49 1.97 -56.58
C VAL A 187 38.53 3.17 -57.53
N SER A 188 38.33 4.38 -56.99
CA SER A 188 38.95 5.59 -57.52
C SER A 188 39.27 6.53 -56.37
N GLY A 189 40.56 6.73 -56.11
CA GLY A 189 41.07 7.31 -54.88
C GLY A 189 40.88 8.81 -54.70
N ASN A 190 41.17 9.26 -53.48
CA ASN A 190 42.20 10.27 -53.26
C ASN A 190 42.71 10.17 -51.82
N LEU A 191 44.04 10.12 -51.72
CA LEU A 191 44.82 10.09 -50.49
C LEU A 191 44.95 11.54 -49.99
N VAL A 192 44.56 11.84 -48.75
CA VAL A 192 45.13 12.97 -47.99
C VAL A 192 45.39 12.53 -46.56
N VAL A 193 46.63 12.06 -46.39
CA VAL A 193 47.60 12.27 -45.30
C VAL A 193 47.04 12.82 -43.98
N GLY A 194 47.24 12.04 -42.92
CA GLY A 194 47.01 12.45 -41.54
C GLY A 194 48.12 13.35 -40.99
N ASP A 195 47.81 13.99 -39.87
CA ASP A 195 48.81 14.46 -38.92
C ASP A 195 48.44 13.89 -37.54
N ASP A 196 49.30 13.00 -37.06
CA ASP A 196 49.45 12.70 -35.65
C ASP A 196 50.08 13.93 -34.97
N ASN A 197 49.62 14.26 -33.76
CA ASN A 197 50.53 14.70 -32.72
C ASN A 197 49.92 14.45 -31.34
N GLU A 198 50.45 13.42 -30.68
CA GLU A 198 50.65 13.46 -29.23
C GLU A 198 51.45 14.71 -28.84
N LEU A 199 51.22 15.24 -27.65
CA LEU A 199 52.29 15.48 -26.68
C LEU A 199 51.71 15.84 -25.31
N SER A 200 52.17 15.07 -24.33
CA SER A 200 52.15 15.36 -22.90
C SER A 200 53.06 16.53 -22.53
N GLU A 201 52.72 17.26 -21.47
CA GLU A 201 53.57 17.62 -20.29
C GLU A 201 52.86 18.73 -19.47
N LYS A 202 52.46 18.47 -18.23
CA LYS A 202 53.15 18.84 -16.97
C LYS A 202 53.58 20.32 -16.87
N SER A 203 52.87 21.06 -16.02
CA SER A 203 53.40 21.68 -14.79
C SER A 203 52.24 22.12 -13.90
#